data_AF-A0AAW7FNH7-F1
#
_entry.id   AF-A0AAW7FNH7-F1
#
_cell.length_a   1.000
_cell.length_b   1.000
_cell.length_c   1.000
_cell.angle_alpha   90.00
_cell.angle_beta   90.00
_cell.angle_gamma   90.00
#
_symmetry.space_group_name_H-M   'P 1'
#
loop_
_entity.id
_entity.type
_entity.pdbx_description
1 polymer ?
#
loop_
_entity_poly.entity_id
_entity_poly.type
_entity_poly.pdbx_seq_one_letter_code
_entity_poly.pdbx_strand_id
1 'polypeptide(L)'
;MSKSLNARCIRRWTVEFKGRCDSKHSPYWRKRDLRGYIREAALTTADSMVDNLAYNNAMLDYFTEVGDDSGWSPDFAAWYRGRSEKYLKEALDYLNEDATNDEIDEEIQNEMEAWND
;
A
#
# COMPACT_ATOMS: atom_id res chain seq x y z
N MET A 1 5.18 18.55 -10.23
CA MET A 1 4.06 17.68 -9.80
C MET A 1 4.54 16.26 -9.85
N SER A 2 4.84 15.65 -8.69
CA SER A 2 4.92 14.19 -8.61
C SER A 2 3.54 13.62 -8.95
N LYS A 3 3.49 12.42 -9.50
CA LYS A 3 2.21 11.72 -9.68
C LYS A 3 1.78 11.18 -8.33
N SER A 4 0.48 11.14 -8.06
CA SER A 4 -0.04 10.52 -6.83
C SER A 4 0.45 9.08 -6.67
N LEU A 5 0.54 8.62 -5.42
CA LEU A 5 0.87 7.23 -5.07
C LEU A 5 0.02 6.26 -5.89
N ASN A 6 -1.31 6.42 -5.89
CA ASN A 6 -2.23 5.56 -6.65
C ASN A 6 -1.85 5.49 -8.14
N ALA A 7 -1.54 6.63 -8.77
CA ALA A 7 -1.16 6.66 -10.18
C ALA A 7 0.19 5.96 -10.44
N ARG A 8 1.12 6.02 -9.49
CA ARG A 8 2.38 5.27 -9.55
C ARG A 8 2.15 3.78 -9.33
N CYS A 9 1.43 3.36 -8.29
CA CYS A 9 1.11 1.94 -8.03
C CYS A 9 0.38 1.31 -9.23
N ILE A 10 -0.64 1.96 -9.79
CA ILE A 10 -1.34 1.49 -11.00
C ILE A 10 -0.35 1.27 -12.15
N ARG A 11 0.58 2.20 -12.37
CA ARG A 11 1.59 2.07 -13.41
C ARG A 11 2.52 0.89 -13.15
N ARG A 12 3.02 0.74 -11.92
CA ARG A 12 3.96 -0.31 -11.53
C ARG A 12 3.32 -1.70 -11.66
N TRP A 13 2.12 -1.89 -11.11
CA TRP A 13 1.32 -3.11 -11.32
C TRP A 13 1.05 -3.42 -12.79
N THR A 14 0.72 -2.40 -13.58
CA THR A 14 0.49 -2.58 -15.02
C THR A 14 1.76 -3.06 -15.72
N VAL A 15 2.94 -2.54 -15.34
CA VAL A 15 4.23 -2.98 -15.90
C VAL A 15 4.51 -4.43 -15.52
N GLU A 16 4.37 -4.78 -14.24
CA GLU A 16 4.60 -6.12 -13.72
C GLU A 16 3.70 -7.17 -14.39
N PHE A 17 2.40 -6.85 -14.55
CA PHE A 17 1.44 -7.79 -15.13
C PHE A 17 1.34 -7.75 -16.65
N LYS A 18 2.03 -6.83 -17.33
CA LYS A 18 1.91 -6.71 -18.79
C LYS A 18 2.30 -7.99 -19.51
N GLY A 19 3.39 -8.63 -19.07
CA GLY A 19 3.84 -9.92 -19.62
C GLY A 19 2.92 -11.07 -19.19
N ARG A 20 2.48 -11.06 -17.93
CA ARG A 20 1.60 -12.09 -17.34
C ARG A 20 0.22 -12.11 -17.98
N CYS A 21 -0.27 -11.00 -18.54
CA CYS A 21 -1.56 -10.87 -19.21
C CYS A 21 -1.50 -11.07 -20.73
N ASP A 22 -0.36 -11.49 -21.29
CA ASP A 22 -0.28 -11.84 -22.70
C ASP A 22 -0.97 -13.18 -22.95
N SER A 23 -2.09 -13.14 -23.69
CA SER A 23 -2.89 -14.33 -24.04
C SER A 23 -2.12 -15.39 -24.84
N LYS A 24 -0.97 -15.05 -25.41
CA LYS A 24 -0.09 -16.04 -26.06
C LYS A 24 0.59 -16.98 -25.07
N HIS A 25 0.76 -16.54 -23.83
CA HIS A 25 1.54 -17.24 -22.80
C HIS A 25 0.73 -17.53 -21.54
N SER A 26 -0.34 -16.77 -21.29
CA SER A 26 -1.14 -16.86 -20.08
C SER A 26 -2.46 -17.59 -20.30
N PRO A 27 -2.68 -18.74 -19.63
CA PRO A 27 -3.95 -19.44 -19.69
C PRO A 27 -5.05 -18.74 -18.87
N TYR A 28 -4.66 -18.02 -17.82
CA TYR A 28 -5.58 -17.42 -16.84
C TYR A 28 -5.76 -15.91 -17.04
N TRP A 29 -4.67 -15.16 -17.13
CA TRP A 29 -4.71 -13.71 -17.18
C TRP A 29 -4.88 -13.18 -18.60
N ARG A 30 -5.71 -12.15 -18.76
CA ARG A 30 -6.04 -11.52 -20.03
C ARG A 30 -5.76 -10.03 -19.97
N LYS A 31 -5.57 -9.39 -21.12
CA LYS A 31 -5.37 -7.93 -21.24
C LYS A 31 -6.47 -7.08 -20.58
N ARG A 32 -7.70 -7.61 -20.47
CA ARG A 32 -8.80 -6.92 -19.77
C ARG A 32 -8.56 -6.80 -18.27
N ASP A 33 -7.84 -7.76 -17.68
CA ASP A 33 -7.62 -7.84 -16.23
C ASP A 33 -6.65 -6.76 -15.77
N LEU A 34 -5.76 -6.29 -16.65
CA LEU A 34 -4.92 -5.09 -16.43
C LEU A 34 -5.73 -3.84 -16.09
N ARG A 35 -6.97 -3.75 -16.58
CA ARG A 35 -7.86 -2.58 -16.35
C ARG A 35 -8.88 -2.81 -15.23
N GLY A 36 -9.12 -4.07 -14.86
CA GLY A 36 -10.02 -4.47 -13.79
C GLY A 36 -9.22 -4.86 -12.56
N TYR A 37 -9.13 -6.16 -12.31
CA TYR A 37 -8.51 -6.73 -11.10
C TYR A 37 -7.13 -6.16 -10.76
N ILE A 38 -6.22 -6.01 -11.74
CA ILE A 38 -4.86 -5.50 -11.48
C ILE A 38 -4.87 -4.02 -11.10
N ARG A 39 -5.85 -3.25 -11.59
CA ARG A 39 -6.03 -1.86 -11.16
C ARG A 39 -6.51 -1.80 -9.71
N GLU A 40 -7.40 -2.69 -9.32
CA GLU A 40 -7.93 -2.77 -7.94
C GLU A 40 -6.83 -3.23 -6.96
N ALA A 41 -6.04 -4.24 -7.33
CA ALA A 41 -4.86 -4.64 -6.58
C ALA A 41 -3.90 -3.45 -6.38
N ALA A 42 -3.64 -2.69 -7.44
CA ALA A 42 -2.78 -1.51 -7.35
C ALA A 42 -3.27 -0.39 -6.42
N LEU A 43 -4.59 -0.24 -6.29
CA LEU A 43 -5.17 0.69 -5.32
C LEU A 43 -5.06 0.13 -3.91
N THR A 44 -5.29 -1.18 -3.75
CA THR A 44 -5.10 -1.88 -2.47
C THR A 44 -3.68 -1.75 -1.97
N THR A 45 -2.66 -1.87 -2.84
CA THR A 45 -1.26 -1.62 -2.47
C THR A 45 -1.02 -0.21 -2.01
N ALA A 46 -1.57 0.78 -2.72
CA ALA A 46 -1.42 2.17 -2.31
C ALA A 46 -2.05 2.42 -0.93
N ASP A 47 -3.24 1.87 -0.68
CA ASP A 47 -3.94 1.97 0.59
C ASP A 47 -3.16 1.27 1.72
N SER A 48 -2.67 0.05 1.48
CA SER A 48 -1.83 -0.70 2.42
C SER A 48 -0.54 0.05 2.79
N MET A 49 0.13 0.67 1.81
CA MET A 49 1.33 1.48 2.08
C MET A 49 1.01 2.67 2.99
N VAL A 50 -0.11 3.36 2.75
CA VAL A 50 -0.58 4.49 3.58
C VAL A 50 -0.93 4.02 4.98
N ASP A 51 -1.70 2.94 5.11
CA ASP A 51 -2.14 2.39 6.38
C ASP A 51 -0.94 1.91 7.22
N ASN A 52 0.03 1.23 6.60
CA ASN A 52 1.24 0.77 7.28
C ASN A 52 2.09 1.93 7.81
N LEU A 53 2.33 2.96 6.99
CA LEU A 53 3.10 4.12 7.42
C LEU A 53 2.35 4.91 8.51
N ALA A 54 1.04 5.10 8.35
CA ALA A 54 0.20 5.77 9.33
C ALA A 54 0.19 5.02 10.67
N TYR A 55 0.08 3.69 10.63
CA TYR A 55 0.16 2.83 11.81
C TYR A 55 1.52 2.95 12.49
N ASN A 56 2.63 2.83 11.73
CA ASN A 56 3.97 2.90 12.30
C ASN A 56 4.24 4.26 12.97
N ASN A 57 3.86 5.36 12.32
CA ASN A 57 3.99 6.70 12.90
C ASN A 57 3.14 6.86 14.16
N ALA A 58 1.89 6.39 14.12
CA ALA A 58 1.00 6.43 15.27
C ALA A 58 1.49 5.57 16.44
N MET A 59 2.09 4.42 16.16
CA MET A 59 2.65 3.52 17.17
C MET A 59 3.86 4.16 17.86
N LEU A 60 4.73 4.84 17.11
CA LEU A 60 5.86 5.58 17.68
C LEU A 60 5.42 6.72 18.60
N ASP A 61 4.41 7.48 18.20
CA ASP A 61 3.83 8.54 19.03
C ASP A 61 3.14 7.97 20.27
N TYR A 62 2.36 6.89 20.12
CA TYR A 62 1.71 6.22 21.25
C TYR A 62 2.72 5.68 22.26
N PHE A 63 3.80 5.05 21.79
CA PHE A 63 4.89 4.60 22.64
C PHE A 63 5.54 5.78 23.38
N THR A 64 5.74 6.91 22.71
CA THR A 64 6.30 8.12 23.34
C THR A 64 5.37 8.72 24.39
N GLU A 65 4.05 8.70 24.17
CA GLU A 65 3.05 9.25 25.09
C GLU A 65 2.73 8.33 26.29
N VAL A 66 2.63 7.02 26.03
CA VAL A 66 2.06 6.03 26.96
C VAL A 66 3.10 5.00 27.44
N GLY A 67 4.19 4.81 26.70
CA GLY A 67 5.24 3.83 27.03
C GLY A 67 4.90 2.39 26.68
N ASP A 68 3.84 2.17 25.89
CA ASP A 68 3.40 0.84 25.46
C ASP A 68 3.85 0.56 24.02
N ASP A 69 4.63 -0.50 23.84
CA ASP A 69 5.18 -0.99 22.57
C ASP A 69 4.57 -2.34 22.15
N SER A 70 3.46 -2.76 22.78
CA SER A 70 2.81 -4.06 22.55
C SER A 70 2.17 -4.20 21.16
N GLY A 71 2.28 -3.20 20.29
CA GLY A 71 1.66 -3.16 18.97
C GLY A 71 0.15 -2.91 19.05
N TRP A 72 -0.61 -3.51 18.12
CA TRP A 72 -2.05 -3.29 18.03
C TRP A 72 -2.79 -3.84 19.27
N SER A 73 -3.29 -2.93 20.11
CA SER A 73 -4.06 -3.24 21.32
C SER A 73 -5.41 -2.51 21.34
N PRO A 74 -6.39 -2.94 22.17
CA PRO A 74 -7.63 -2.19 22.35
C PRO A 74 -7.41 -0.75 22.82
N ASP A 75 -6.39 -0.51 23.64
CA ASP A 75 -6.03 0.80 24.16
C ASP A 75 -5.42 1.69 23.07
N PHE A 76 -4.49 1.13 22.28
CA PHE A 76 -3.97 1.80 21.09
C PHE A 76 -5.11 2.12 20.11
N ALA A 77 -6.00 1.18 19.83
CA ALA A 77 -7.11 1.39 18.90
C ALA A 77 -8.06 2.51 19.37
N ALA A 78 -8.33 2.60 20.68
CA ALA A 78 -9.12 3.69 21.26
C ALA A 78 -8.38 5.04 21.15
N TRP A 79 -7.07 5.07 21.41
CA TRP A 79 -6.23 6.25 21.27
C TRP A 79 -6.12 6.71 19.81
N TYR A 80 -5.93 5.78 18.88
CA TYR A 80 -5.73 6.02 17.46
C TYR A 80 -7.00 6.49 16.76
N ARG A 81 -8.19 6.02 17.17
CA ARG A 81 -9.47 6.38 16.54
C ARG A 81 -9.71 7.90 16.45
N GLY A 82 -9.26 8.66 17.45
CA GLY A 82 -9.38 10.12 17.45
C GLY A 82 -8.31 10.87 16.64
N ARG A 83 -7.32 10.14 16.11
CA ARG A 83 -6.11 10.68 15.48
C ARG A 83 -5.83 10.10 14.09
N SER A 84 -6.51 9.01 13.71
CA SER A 84 -6.23 8.23 12.50
C SER A 84 -6.25 9.07 11.23
N GLU A 85 -7.21 9.98 11.09
CA GLU A 85 -7.30 10.87 9.92
C GLU A 85 -6.04 11.72 9.71
N LYS A 86 -5.41 12.19 10.80
CA LYS A 86 -4.16 12.95 10.74
C LYS A 86 -3.04 12.08 10.18
N TYR A 87 -2.83 10.89 10.77
CA TYR A 87 -1.75 9.99 10.37
C TYR A 87 -1.91 9.48 8.94
N LEU A 88 -3.14 9.12 8.54
CA LEU A 88 -3.44 8.70 7.16
C LEU A 88 -3.14 9.82 6.16
N LYS A 89 -3.52 11.06 6.49
CA LYS A 89 -3.23 12.21 5.63
C LYS A 89 -1.74 12.48 5.52
N GLU A 90 -1.02 12.53 6.65
CA GLU A 90 0.42 12.77 6.66
C GLU A 90 1.19 11.66 5.92
N ALA A 91 0.79 10.40 6.10
CA ALA A 91 1.35 9.26 5.37
C ALA A 91 1.09 9.38 3.87
N LEU A 92 -0.13 9.72 3.45
CA LEU A 92 -0.45 9.90 2.04
C LEU A 92 0.32 11.07 1.42
N ASP A 93 0.42 12.21 2.11
CA ASP A 93 1.15 13.39 1.64
C ASP A 93 2.65 13.04 1.49
N TYR A 94 3.25 12.39 2.49
CA TYR A 94 4.63 11.91 2.42
C TYR A 94 4.83 10.93 1.27
N LEU A 95 4.02 9.87 1.18
CA LEU A 95 4.19 8.85 0.15
C LEU A 95 3.99 9.44 -1.24
N ASN A 96 3.08 10.42 -1.43
CA ASN A 96 2.91 11.14 -2.69
C ASN A 96 4.20 11.85 -3.17
N GLU A 97 5.01 12.35 -2.24
CA GLU A 97 6.23 13.08 -2.54
C GLU A 97 7.45 12.16 -2.63
N ASP A 98 7.60 11.28 -1.64
CA ASP A 98 8.88 10.62 -1.35
C ASP A 98 8.91 9.13 -1.71
N ALA A 99 7.77 8.45 -1.86
CA ALA A 99 7.77 7.03 -2.19
C ALA A 99 8.48 6.75 -3.53
N THR A 100 9.50 5.91 -3.51
CA THR A 100 10.28 5.53 -4.66
C THR A 100 9.55 4.45 -5.48
N ASN A 101 9.98 4.26 -6.73
CA ASN A 101 9.43 3.15 -7.51
C ASN A 101 9.88 1.79 -6.97
N ASP A 102 11.06 1.72 -6.35
CA ASP A 102 11.64 0.48 -5.85
C ASP A 102 10.84 0.00 -4.62
N GLU A 103 10.47 0.91 -3.70
CA GLU A 103 9.58 0.60 -2.57
C GLU A 103 8.20 0.13 -3.05
N ILE A 104 7.63 0.78 -4.08
CA ILE A 104 6.37 0.33 -4.66
C ILE A 104 6.52 -1.07 -5.29
N ASP A 105 7.64 -1.34 -5.96
CA ASP A 105 7.90 -2.65 -6.56
C ASP A 105 8.07 -3.75 -5.51
N GLU A 106 8.72 -3.45 -4.38
CA GLU A 106 8.84 -4.36 -3.24
C GLU A 106 7.47 -4.72 -2.67
N GLU A 107 6.61 -3.71 -2.44
CA GLU A 107 5.25 -3.97 -1.94
C GLU A 107 4.39 -4.77 -2.92
N ILE A 108 4.59 -4.57 -4.23
CA ILE A 108 3.94 -5.42 -5.25
C ILE A 108 4.41 -6.87 -5.14
N GLN A 109 5.71 -7.12 -4.92
CA GLN A 109 6.19 -8.48 -4.73
C GLN A 109 5.63 -9.10 -3.44
N ASN A 110 5.61 -8.36 -2.33
CA ASN A 110 5.03 -8.82 -1.06
C ASN A 110 3.58 -9.25 -1.22
N GLU A 111 2.75 -8.44 -1.90
CA GLU A 111 1.36 -8.81 -2.18
C GLU A 111 1.24 -10.04 -3.08
N MET A 112 2.06 -10.14 -4.12
CA MET A 112 2.04 -11.30 -5.01
C MET A 112 2.51 -12.58 -4.30
N GLU A 113 3.47 -12.49 -3.38
CA GLU A 113 3.89 -13.61 -2.54
C GLU A 113 2.71 -14.06 -1.66
N ALA A 114 2.01 -13.12 -1.02
CA ALA A 114 0.83 -13.40 -0.22
C ALA A 114 -0.34 -14.02 -1.02
N TRP A 115 -0.42 -13.83 -2.33
CA TRP A 115 -1.43 -14.49 -3.18
C TRP A 115 -1.11 -15.98 -3.44
N ASN A 116 0.13 -16.41 -3.24
CA ASN A 116 0.59 -17.77 -3.51
C ASN A 116 0.71 -18.65 -2.26
N ASP A 117 0.60 -18.07 -1.06
CA ASP A 117 0.52 -18.77 0.23
C ASP A 117 -0.87 -19.39 0.48
#